data_AF-A0A938T1F0-F1
#
_entry.id   AF-A0A938T1F0-F1
#
_cell.length_a   1.000
_cell.length_b   1.000
_cell.length_c   1.000
_cell.angle_alpha   90.00
_cell.angle_beta   90.00
_cell.angle_gamma   90.00
#
_symmetry.space_group_name_H-M   'P 1'
#
loop_
_entity.id
_entity.type
_entity.pdbx_description
1 polymer ?
#
loop_
_entity_poly.entity_id
_entity_poly.type
_entity_poly.pdbx_seq_one_letter_code
_entity_poly.pdbx_strand_id
1 'polypeptide(L)'
;MDLSVSIAGVRFPGCVMNAAGALCVTREELVALGRSRAGAIVTKSMTLEPRQGNPEPRYKSFPGGSINSMGLPNLGYQAYAQLIPELRAFHKPVIASVAG
;
A
#
# COMPACT_ATOMS: atom_id res chain seq x y z
N MET A 1 6.31 20.48 -16.01
CA MET A 1 7.33 20.06 -15.03
C MET A 1 7.29 18.55 -14.95
N ASP A 2 8.44 17.88 -15.10
CA ASP A 2 8.56 16.42 -14.94
C ASP A 2 8.80 16.10 -13.45
N LEU A 3 7.98 15.19 -12.89
CA LEU A 3 8.05 14.76 -11.47
C LEU A 3 8.56 13.33 -11.31
N SER A 4 9.03 12.72 -12.40
CA SER A 4 9.52 11.35 -12.39
C SER A 4 10.86 11.22 -11.65
N VAL A 5 11.09 10.07 -11.02
CA VAL A 5 12.27 9.81 -10.17
C VAL A 5 12.77 8.38 -10.35
N SER A 6 14.03 8.13 -10.00
CA SER A 6 14.59 6.78 -9.94
C SER A 6 14.91 6.41 -8.49
N ILE A 7 14.40 5.27 -8.02
CA ILE A 7 14.67 4.74 -6.68
C ILE A 7 15.15 3.30 -6.85
N ALA A 8 16.33 2.99 -6.32
CA ALA A 8 16.95 1.66 -6.41
C ALA A 8 16.99 1.08 -7.85
N GLY A 9 17.22 1.94 -8.85
CA GLY A 9 17.27 1.54 -10.27
C GLY A 9 15.90 1.37 -10.96
N VAL A 10 14.80 1.57 -10.24
CA VAL A 10 13.43 1.52 -10.79
C VAL A 10 12.95 2.94 -11.10
N ARG A 11 12.43 3.16 -12.32
CA ARG A 11 11.83 4.44 -12.72
C ARG A 11 10.39 4.53 -12.22
N PHE A 12 10.07 5.65 -11.57
CA PHE A 12 8.73 6.02 -11.12
C PHE A 12 8.23 7.17 -11.99
N PRO A 13 7.00 7.10 -12.54
CA PRO A 13 6.43 8.18 -13.34
C PRO A 13 6.10 9.44 -12.52
N GLY A 14 6.11 9.36 -11.19
CA GLY A 14 5.93 10.50 -10.28
C GLY A 14 6.48 10.21 -8.88
N CYS A 15 6.77 11.27 -8.12
CA CYS A 15 7.37 11.20 -6.79
C CYS A 15 6.39 11.07 -5.61
N VAL A 16 5.10 10.83 -5.89
CA VAL A 16 4.04 10.71 -4.86
C VAL A 16 3.41 9.32 -4.91
N MET A 17 3.29 8.67 -3.74
CA MET A 17 2.66 7.36 -3.58
C MET A 17 1.96 7.27 -2.21
N ASN A 18 1.16 6.23 -2.00
CA ASN A 18 0.57 5.99 -0.68
C ASN A 18 1.63 5.53 0.34
N ALA A 19 1.43 5.89 1.61
CA ALA A 19 2.17 5.26 2.70
C ALA A 19 1.64 3.84 2.93
N ALA A 20 2.54 2.90 3.25
CA ALA A 20 2.13 1.55 3.61
C ALA A 20 1.17 1.59 4.81
N GLY A 21 0.00 0.97 4.66
CA GLY A 21 -1.05 0.97 5.66
C GLY A 21 -2.21 1.93 5.41
N ALA A 22 -2.10 2.86 4.47
CA ALA A 22 -3.19 3.74 4.07
C ALA A 22 -3.71 3.37 2.67
N LEU A 23 -5.00 3.02 2.57
CA LEU A 23 -5.69 2.65 1.33
C LEU A 23 -4.98 1.54 0.54
N CYS A 24 -4.55 0.47 1.20
CA CYS A 24 -3.74 -0.56 0.54
C CYS A 24 -3.87 -1.97 1.15
N VAL A 25 -4.97 -2.24 1.85
CA VAL A 25 -5.26 -3.54 2.46
C VAL A 25 -6.06 -4.42 1.49
N THR A 26 -7.13 -3.89 0.92
CA THR A 26 -8.02 -4.68 0.04
C THR A 26 -7.66 -4.56 -1.43
N ARG A 27 -8.16 -5.49 -2.24
CA ARG A 27 -8.04 -5.44 -3.70
C ARG A 27 -8.61 -4.13 -4.25
N GLU A 28 -9.77 -3.72 -3.78
CA GLU A 28 -10.48 -2.53 -4.24
C GLU A 28 -9.64 -1.26 -3.99
N GLU A 29 -9.04 -1.16 -2.81
CA GLU A 29 -8.14 -0.05 -2.46
C GLU A 29 -6.89 -0.02 -3.36
N LEU A 30 -6.25 -1.18 -3.58
CA LEU A 30 -5.06 -1.29 -4.41
C LEU A 30 -5.36 -1.00 -5.90
N VAL A 31 -6.51 -1.44 -6.40
CA VAL A 31 -6.98 -1.10 -7.76
C VAL A 31 -7.29 0.38 -7.88
N ALA A 32 -7.87 1.00 -6.85
CA ALA A 32 -8.10 2.44 -6.81
C ALA A 32 -6.78 3.23 -6.86
N LEU A 33 -5.75 2.78 -6.13
CA LEU A 33 -4.39 3.33 -6.25
C LEU A 33 -3.81 3.14 -7.65
N GLY A 34 -4.00 1.97 -8.26
CA GLY A 34 -3.58 1.70 -9.63
C GLY A 34 -4.18 2.68 -10.65
N ARG A 35 -5.48 2.97 -10.53
CA ARG A 35 -6.22 3.93 -11.37
C ARG A 35 -5.92 5.40 -11.05
N SER A 36 -5.32 5.71 -9.89
CA SER A 36 -5.04 7.08 -9.46
C SER A 36 -3.90 7.73 -10.26
N ARG A 37 -3.47 8.95 -9.89
CA ARG A 37 -2.24 9.58 -10.42
C ARG A 37 -0.99 9.28 -9.59
N ALA A 38 -1.08 8.43 -8.57
CA ALA A 38 0.08 8.01 -7.79
C ALA A 38 1.16 7.40 -8.69
N GLY A 39 2.42 7.70 -8.40
CA GLY A 39 3.58 7.21 -9.12
C GLY A 39 3.90 5.75 -8.84
N ALA A 40 3.36 5.18 -7.76
CA ALA A 40 3.48 3.76 -7.40
C ALA A 40 2.33 3.30 -6.51
N ILE A 41 2.22 1.99 -6.35
CA ILE A 41 1.28 1.32 -5.44
C ILE A 41 2.10 0.63 -4.36
N VAL A 42 1.90 1.00 -3.09
CA VAL A 42 2.53 0.34 -1.94
C VAL A 42 1.50 -0.54 -1.24
N THR A 43 1.77 -1.83 -1.08
CA THR A 43 0.85 -2.74 -0.36
C THR A 43 0.85 -2.46 1.13
N LYS A 44 -0.19 -2.93 1.84
CA LYS A 44 -0.14 -3.05 3.30
C LYS A 44 1.03 -3.95 3.68
N SER A 45 1.73 -3.58 4.76
CA SER A 45 2.76 -4.44 5.36
C SER A 45 2.17 -5.81 5.68
N MET A 46 2.68 -6.84 5.01
CA MET A 46 2.15 -8.20 5.07
C MET A 46 2.99 -9.11 5.96
N THR A 47 2.28 -10.02 6.63
CA THR A 47 2.85 -11.12 7.41
C THR A 47 2.74 -12.44 6.65
N LEU A 48 3.34 -13.51 7.18
CA LEU A 48 3.23 -14.85 6.61
C LEU A 48 1.75 -15.27 6.49
N GLU A 49 1.01 -15.15 7.60
CA GLU A 49 -0.42 -15.45 7.65
C GLU A 49 -1.27 -14.19 7.73
N PRO A 50 -2.55 -14.22 7.31
CA PRO A 50 -3.47 -13.10 7.49
C PRO A 50 -3.64 -12.71 8.96
N ARG A 51 -3.88 -11.43 9.21
CA ARG A 51 -4.10 -10.90 10.56
C ARG A 51 -5.31 -9.99 10.58
N GLN A 52 -6.14 -10.15 11.61
CA GLN A 52 -7.27 -9.24 11.86
C GLN A 52 -6.84 -7.89 12.45
N GLY A 53 -5.67 -7.83 13.09
CA GLY A 53 -5.18 -6.66 13.82
C GLY A 53 -5.77 -6.53 15.23
N ASN A 54 -5.56 -5.37 15.86
CA ASN A 54 -6.03 -5.08 17.21
C ASN A 54 -7.56 -4.84 17.25
N PRO A 55 -8.22 -4.90 18.42
CA PRO A 55 -9.61 -4.50 18.59
C PRO A 55 -9.86 -3.04 18.21
N GLU A 56 -11.09 -2.72 17.82
CA GLU A 56 -11.51 -1.35 17.49
C GLU A 56 -12.05 -0.61 18.73
N PRO A 57 -11.94 0.73 18.82
CA PRO A 57 -11.34 1.65 17.85
C PRO A 57 -9.80 1.65 17.90
N ARG A 58 -9.17 1.58 16.71
CA ARG A 58 -7.70 1.46 16.55
C ARG A 58 -7.06 2.50 15.63
N TYR A 59 -7.86 3.42 15.12
CA TYR A 59 -7.45 4.59 14.37
C TYR A 59 -8.31 5.78 14.78
N LYS A 60 -7.68 6.94 15.00
CA LYS A 60 -8.38 8.19 15.28
C LYS A 60 -7.68 9.35 14.58
N SER A 61 -8.41 10.10 13.77
CA SER A 61 -7.98 11.38 13.22
C SER A 61 -8.32 12.55 14.15
N PHE A 62 -7.56 13.62 14.05
CA PHE A 62 -7.75 14.90 14.75
C PHE A 62 -7.18 16.05 13.89
N PRO A 63 -7.54 17.32 14.14
CA PRO A 63 -6.93 18.44 13.43
C PRO A 63 -5.41 18.40 13.54
N GLY A 64 -4.72 18.27 12.41
CA GLY A 64 -3.25 18.17 12.35
C GLY A 64 -2.68 16.75 12.32
N GLY A 65 -3.48 15.68 12.39
CA GLY A 65 -2.93 14.33 12.21
C GLY A 65 -3.84 13.16 12.58
N SER A 66 -3.21 12.05 12.94
CA SER A 66 -3.90 10.84 13.38
C SER A 66 -3.01 10.02 14.32
N ILE A 67 -3.63 9.21 15.17
CA ILE A 67 -3.00 8.18 15.99
C ILE A 67 -3.60 6.82 15.63
N ASN A 68 -2.78 5.77 15.61
CA ASN A 68 -3.24 4.42 15.31
C ASN A 68 -2.48 3.36 16.09
N SER A 69 -3.16 2.25 16.36
CA SER A 69 -2.59 1.01 16.86
C SER A 69 -3.26 -0.15 16.12
N MET A 70 -3.04 -0.22 14.81
CA MET A 70 -3.79 -1.13 13.94
C MET A 70 -3.55 -2.61 14.25
N GLY A 71 -2.33 -2.99 14.68
CA GLY A 71 -1.96 -4.40 14.94
C GLY A 71 -1.61 -5.22 13.68
N LEU A 72 -1.20 -4.55 12.60
CA LEU A 72 -0.91 -5.14 11.28
C LEU A 72 -2.08 -5.95 10.67
N PRO A 73 -3.30 -5.38 10.54
CA PRO A 73 -4.37 -6.06 9.82
C PRO A 73 -4.00 -6.16 8.35
N ASN A 74 -3.95 -7.37 7.81
CA ASN A 74 -3.48 -7.64 6.46
C ASN A 74 -3.98 -9.01 5.95
N LEU A 75 -4.03 -9.18 4.63
CA LEU A 75 -4.54 -10.38 3.96
C LEU A 75 -3.55 -11.57 3.90
N GLY A 76 -2.34 -11.45 4.48
CA GLY A 76 -1.26 -12.42 4.33
C GLY A 76 -0.52 -12.28 2.99
N TYR A 77 0.74 -12.71 2.94
CA TYR A 77 1.60 -12.46 1.77
C TYR A 77 1.06 -13.10 0.48
N GLN A 78 0.44 -14.29 0.58
CA GLN A 78 -0.07 -15.02 -0.57
C GLN A 78 -1.16 -14.24 -1.29
N ALA A 79 -2.07 -13.60 -0.54
CA ALA A 79 -3.14 -12.80 -1.12
C ALA A 79 -2.57 -11.60 -1.90
N TYR A 80 -1.60 -10.88 -1.34
CA TYR A 80 -0.96 -9.77 -2.06
C TYR A 80 -0.16 -10.25 -3.27
N ALA A 81 0.56 -11.36 -3.16
CA ALA A 81 1.29 -11.95 -4.28
C ALA A 81 0.37 -12.29 -5.47
N GLN A 82 -0.83 -12.79 -5.20
CA GLN A 82 -1.84 -13.07 -6.23
C GLN A 82 -2.39 -11.79 -6.88
N LEU A 83 -2.41 -10.66 -6.16
CA LEU A 83 -2.88 -9.37 -6.69
C LEU A 83 -1.82 -8.64 -7.53
N ILE A 84 -0.52 -8.85 -7.28
CA ILE A 84 0.56 -8.12 -7.95
C ILE A 84 0.46 -8.15 -9.49
N PRO A 85 0.17 -9.28 -10.16
CA PRO A 85 0.02 -9.31 -11.62
C PRO A 85 -1.04 -8.34 -12.14
N GLU A 86 -2.20 -8.26 -11.47
CA GLU A 86 -3.24 -7.29 -11.80
C GLU A 86 -2.76 -5.85 -11.60
N LEU A 87 -2.09 -5.57 -10.48
CA LEU A 87 -1.60 -4.23 -10.16
C LEU A 87 -0.53 -3.75 -11.15
N ARG A 88 0.28 -4.66 -11.69
CA ARG A 88 1.28 -4.33 -12.73
C ARG A 88 0.65 -3.89 -14.05
N ALA A 89 -0.61 -4.26 -14.32
CA ALA A 89 -1.33 -3.81 -15.52
C ALA A 89 -1.57 -2.29 -15.54
N PHE A 90 -1.44 -1.60 -14.40
CA PHE A 90 -1.53 -0.13 -14.34
C PHE A 90 -0.23 0.59 -14.76
N HIS A 91 0.80 -0.15 -15.22
CA HIS A 91 2.08 0.40 -15.71
C HIS A 91 2.79 1.32 -14.69
N LYS A 92 2.71 0.96 -13.41
CA LYS A 92 3.39 1.64 -12.30
C LYS A 92 4.17 0.63 -11.46
N PRO A 93 5.27 1.05 -10.82
CA PRO A 93 5.93 0.24 -9.81
C PRO A 93 4.95 -0.20 -8.71
N VAL A 94 5.03 -1.48 -8.33
CA VAL A 94 4.32 -2.06 -7.18
C VAL A 94 5.36 -2.37 -6.12
N ILE A 95 5.21 -1.80 -4.93
CA ILE A 95 6.12 -1.97 -3.79
C ILE A 95 5.42 -2.89 -2.79
N ALA A 96 6.00 -4.07 -2.59
CA ALA A 96 5.60 -5.00 -1.55
C ALA A 96 6.17 -4.58 -0.20
N SER A 97 5.31 -4.17 0.74
CA SER A 97 5.72 -3.92 2.13
C SER A 97 5.62 -5.22 2.93
N VAL A 98 6.71 -5.61 3.59
CA VAL A 98 6.78 -6.84 4.41
C VAL A 98 7.10 -6.47 5.85
N ALA A 99 6.38 -7.06 6.80
CA ALA A 99 6.66 -6.95 8.23
C ALA A 99 6.48 -8.34 8.86
N GLY A 100 7.60 -8.94 9.29
CA GLY A 100 7.67 -10.31 9.83
C GLY A 100 6.93 -10.50 11.15
#